data_AF-A0A4P9WJP9-F1
#
_entry.id   AF-A0A4P9WJP9-F1
#
_cell.length_a   1.000
_cell.length_b   1.000
_cell.length_c   1.000
_cell.angle_alpha   90.00
_cell.angle_beta   90.00
_cell.angle_gamma   90.00
#
_symmetry.space_group_name_H-M   'P 1'
#
loop_
_entity.id
_entity.type
_entity.pdbx_description
1 polymer ?
#
loop_
_entity_poly.entity_id
_entity_poly.type
_entity_poly.pdbx_seq_one_letter_code
_entity_poly.pdbx_strand_id
1 'polypeptide(L)' 'GGQIASTFDHPDLVKLGQCDLIEEIMIGEDRLIKFSGVAAGEACTIVLRGATNQLLDEAERSLHDALCVLSQTV' A
#
# COMPACT_ATOMS: atom_id res chain seq x y z
N GLY A 1 -10.98 1.78 -6.85
CA GLY A 1 -10.92 1.47 -5.41
C GLY A 1 -12.29 1.65 -4.76
N GLY A 2 -12.38 1.35 -3.47
CA GLY A 2 -13.54 1.67 -2.64
C GLY A 2 -13.52 3.13 -2.18
N GLN A 3 -14.66 3.66 -1.78
CA GLN A 3 -14.83 5.04 -1.31
C GLN A 3 -14.87 5.08 0.22
N ILE A 4 -14.24 6.10 0.79
CA ILE A 4 -14.29 6.34 2.24
C ILE A 4 -15.67 6.91 2.58
N ALA A 5 -16.37 6.27 3.50
CA ALA A 5 -17.66 6.72 4.01
C ALA A 5 -17.49 7.42 5.35
N SER A 6 -18.08 8.61 5.49
CA SER A 6 -18.04 9.39 6.75
C SER A 6 -19.17 9.04 7.71
N THR A 7 -20.23 8.37 7.22
CA THR A 7 -21.43 8.04 7.99
C THR A 7 -21.99 6.72 7.49
N PHE A 8 -22.56 5.93 8.40
CA PHE A 8 -23.10 4.59 8.13
C PHE A 8 -24.57 4.59 7.70
N ASP A 9 -25.23 5.76 7.67
CA ASP A 9 -26.67 5.90 7.45
C ASP A 9 -27.09 5.53 6.01
N HIS A 10 -26.17 5.63 5.06
CA HIS A 10 -26.41 5.34 3.65
C HIS A 10 -25.26 4.51 3.04
N PRO A 11 -25.12 3.24 3.41
CA PRO A 11 -24.04 2.38 2.91
C PRO A 11 -24.18 2.12 1.40
N ASP A 12 -25.40 2.23 0.87
CA ASP A 12 -25.72 2.01 -0.55
C ASP A 12 -25.16 3.12 -1.46
N LEU A 13 -24.91 4.30 -0.89
CA LEU A 13 -24.34 5.44 -1.61
C LEU A 13 -22.81 5.36 -1.74
N VAL A 14 -22.18 4.33 -1.14
CA VAL A 14 -20.73 4.21 -1.06
C VAL A 14 -20.25 3.09 -1.99
N LYS A 15 -19.23 3.41 -2.81
CA LYS A 15 -18.61 2.42 -3.68
C LYS A 15 -17.74 1.44 -2.88
N LEU A 16 -18.08 0.16 -2.87
CA LEU A 16 -17.22 -0.87 -2.29
C LEU A 16 -16.03 -1.20 -3.22
N GLY A 17 -14.87 -1.46 -2.62
CA GLY A 17 -13.68 -1.92 -3.33
C GLY A 17 -13.70 -3.43 -3.55
N GLN A 18 -12.98 -3.89 -4.57
CA GLN A 18 -12.79 -5.31 -4.86
C GLN A 18 -11.30 -5.67 -4.86
N CYS A 19 -10.98 -6.83 -4.30
CA CYS A 19 -9.64 -7.42 -4.23
C CYS A 19 -9.79 -8.94 -4.35
N ASP A 20 -8.91 -9.59 -5.09
CA ASP A 20 -9.01 -11.04 -5.34
C ASP A 20 -8.58 -11.87 -4.12
N LEU A 21 -7.51 -11.45 -3.44
CA LEU A 21 -6.96 -12.16 -2.28
C LEU A 21 -6.65 -11.19 -1.15
N ILE A 22 -7.18 -11.48 0.04
CA ILE A 22 -6.86 -10.79 1.30
C ILE A 22 -6.32 -11.85 2.25
N GLU A 23 -5.08 -11.67 2.70
CA GLU A 23 -4.40 -12.61 3.58
C GLU A 23 -3.63 -11.88 4.69
N GLU A 24 -3.57 -12.47 5.88
CA GLU A 24 -2.67 -12.03 6.94
C GLU A 24 -1.34 -12.75 6.77
N ILE A 25 -0.28 -11.99 6.53
CA ILE A 25 1.08 -12.48 6.35
C ILE A 25 1.97 -12.03 7.50
N MET A 26 2.97 -12.84 7.84
CA MET A 26 3.98 -12.49 8.83
C MET A 26 5.27 -12.07 8.13
N ILE A 27 5.73 -10.84 8.40
CA ILE A 27 6.99 -10.32 7.87
C ILE A 27 7.93 -10.02 9.05
N GLY A 28 8.87 -10.92 9.32
CA GLY A 28 9.67 -10.83 10.53
C GLY A 28 8.84 -11.23 11.74
N GLU A 29 8.63 -10.29 12.67
CA GLU A 29 7.82 -10.50 13.88
C GLU A 29 6.44 -9.84 13.79
N ASP A 30 6.20 -9.02 12.75
CA ASP A 30 4.96 -8.29 12.55
C ASP A 30 3.98 -9.05 11.66
N ARG A 31 2.69 -8.90 11.96
CA ARG A 31 1.60 -9.39 11.12
C ARG A 31 1.01 -8.25 10.31
N LEU A 32 0.91 -8.43 9.00
CA LEU A 32 0.39 -7.44 8.06
C LEU A 32 -0.74 -8.06 7.24
N ILE A 33 -1.72 -7.24 6.89
CA ILE A 33 -2.79 -7.63 5.97
C ILE A 33 -2.36 -7.25 4.56
N LYS A 34 -2.18 -8.25 3.70
CA LYS A 34 -1.80 -8.07 2.30
C LYS A 34 -3.03 -8.21 1.41
N PHE A 35 -3.25 -7.19 0.61
CA PHE A 35 -4.26 -7.15 -0.45
C PHE A 35 -3.58 -7.43 -1.79
N SER A 36 -3.97 -8.51 -2.47
CA SER A 36 -3.41 -8.90 -3.78
C SER A 36 -4.52 -9.05 -4.82
N GLY A 37 -4.21 -8.72 -6.08
CA GLY A 37 -5.22 -8.70 -7.15
C GLY A 37 -6.24 -7.58 -6.94
N VAL A 38 -5.75 -6.36 -6.68
CA VAL A 38 -6.63 -5.19 -6.60
C VAL A 38 -7.12 -4.82 -8.00
N ALA A 39 -8.41 -4.48 -8.12
CA ALA A 39 -9.07 -4.30 -9.41
C ALA A 39 -8.42 -3.26 -10.35
N ALA A 40 -7.68 -2.29 -9.81
CA ALA A 40 -6.97 -1.29 -10.61
C ALA A 40 -5.60 -1.79 -11.12
N GLY A 41 -4.99 -2.81 -10.51
CA GLY A 41 -3.66 -3.33 -10.88
C GLY A 41 -2.48 -2.36 -10.75
N GLU A 42 -2.74 -1.07 -10.53
CA GLU A 42 -1.76 0.02 -10.55
C GLU A 42 -1.15 0.35 -9.18
N ALA A 43 -1.63 -0.28 -8.12
CA ALA A 43 -1.14 -0.03 -6.76
C ALA A 43 -0.21 -1.17 -6.31
N CYS A 44 0.99 -0.80 -5.89
CA CYS A 44 1.95 -1.68 -5.22
C CYS A 44 2.39 -1.09 -3.88
N THR A 45 2.86 -1.94 -2.98
CA THR A 45 3.41 -1.54 -1.68
C THR A 45 4.77 -2.19 -1.49
N ILE A 46 5.77 -1.39 -1.14
CA ILE A 46 7.14 -1.85 -0.89
C ILE A 46 7.37 -1.78 0.62
N VAL A 47 7.77 -2.90 1.22
CA VAL A 47 8.04 -2.98 2.67
C VAL A 47 9.54 -2.84 2.90
N LEU A 48 9.96 -1.74 3.54
CA LEU A 48 11.35 -1.51 3.93
C LEU A 48 11.59 -2.02 5.36
N ARG A 49 12.71 -2.71 5.56
CA ARG A 49 13.17 -3.16 6.87
C ARG A 49 14.65 -2.85 7.03
N GLY A 50 15.03 -2.37 8.22
CA GLY A 50 16.39 -1.93 8.52
C GLY A 50 16.70 -2.09 10.00
N ALA A 51 17.99 -2.05 10.33
CA ALA A 51 18.47 -2.23 11.71
C ALA A 51 18.27 -0.97 12.58
N THR A 52 18.18 0.21 11.96
CA THR A 52 18.03 1.50 12.65
C THR A 52 17.01 2.36 11.91
N ASN A 53 16.33 3.25 12.65
CA ASN A 53 15.37 4.21 12.06
C ASN A 53 16.06 5.13 11.05
N GLN A 54 17.27 5.59 11.33
CA GLN A 54 18.01 6.46 10.41
C GLN A 54 18.31 5.78 9.06
N LEU A 55 18.56 4.47 9.05
CA LEU A 55 18.77 3.72 7.81
C LEU A 55 17.45 3.57 7.05
N LEU A 56 16.35 3.30 7.76
CA LEU A 56 15.01 3.21 7.16
C LEU A 56 14.58 4.55 6.54
N ASP A 57 14.77 5.66 7.25
CA ASP A 57 14.46 7.01 6.76
C ASP A 57 15.25 7.34 5.48
N GLU A 58 16.52 6.94 5.42
CA GLU A 58 17.36 7.15 4.23
C GLU A 58 16.96 6.23 3.07
N ALA A 59 16.63 4.97 3.35
CA ALA A 59 16.17 4.03 2.34
C ALA A 59 14.83 4.46 1.72
N GLU A 60 13.91 5.00 2.53
CA GLU A 60 12.64 5.57 2.06
C GLU A 60 12.88 6.74 1.11
N ARG A 61 13.74 7.69 1.49
CA ARG A 61 14.11 8.84 0.65
C ARG A 61 14.76 8.40 -0.66
N SER A 62 15.74 7.51 -0.58
CA SER A 62 16.45 7.00 -1.76
C SER A 62 15.51 6.30 -2.75
N LEU A 63 14.56 5.50 -2.23
CA LEU A 63 13.56 4.83 -3.07
C LEU A 63 12.58 5.83 -3.68
N HIS A 64 12.13 6.82 -2.91
CA HIS A 64 11.27 7.88 -3.41
C HIS A 64 11.92 8.66 -4.56
N ASP A 65 13.18 9.07 -4.40
CA ASP A 65 13.93 9.78 -5.43
C ASP A 65 14.07 8.93 -6.70
N ALA A 66 14.39 7.64 -6.56
CA ALA A 66 14.49 6.72 -7.69
C ALA A 66 13.16 6.57 -8.44
N LEU A 67 12.04 6.43 -7.71
CA LEU A 67 10.70 6.34 -8.30
C LEU A 67 10.30 7.63 -9.02
N CYS A 68 10.64 8.79 -8.45
CA CYS A 68 10.39 10.09 -9.09
C CYS A 68 11.14 10.25 -10.41
N VAL A 69 12.41 9.83 -10.48
CA VAL A 69 13.20 9.84 -11.73
C VAL A 69 12.61 8.89 -12.77
N LEU A 70 12.27 7.67 -12.37
CA LEU A 70 11.65 6.69 -13.26
C LEU A 70 10.33 7.22 -13.82
N SER A 71 9.47 7.80 -12.98
CA SER A 71 8.19 8.39 -13.39
C SER A 71 8.32 9.50 -14.44
N GLN A 72 9.45 10.22 -14.49
CA GLN A 72 9.70 11.26 -15.49
C GLN A 72 10.34 10.74 -16.80
N THR A 73 10.92 9.55 -16.77
CA THR A 73 11.70 9.01 -17.89
C THR A 73 10.88 8.12 -18.82
N VAL A 74 9.69 7.68 -18.38
CA VAL A 74 8.76 6.85 -19.17
C VAL A 74 7.54 7.65 -19.63
#